data_AF-A0A510J175-F1
#
_entry.id   AF-A0A510J175-F1
#
_cell.length_a   1.000
_cell.length_b   1.000
_cell.length_c   1.000
_cell.angle_alpha   90.00
_cell.angle_beta   90.00
_cell.angle_gamma   90.00
#
_symmetry.space_group_name_H-M   'P 1'
#
loop_
_entity.id
_entity.type
_entity.pdbx_description
1 polymer ?
#
loop_
_entity_poly.entity_id
_entity_poly.type
_entity_poly.pdbx_seq_one_letter_code
_entity_poly.pdbx_strand_id
1 'polypeptide(L)' 'MTPRQFYYTYPKERVKQVAKQAGTTFANFKQIAVARGAVGRGLAERLCKASDGMISELESLYPERYEKPVNVQQAS' A
#
# COMPACT_ATOMS: atom_id res chain seq x y z
N MET A 1 -5.28 -6.61 -1.00
CA MET A 1 -5.40 -5.27 -0.39
C MET A 1 -4.42 -4.30 -1.03
N THR A 2 -4.70 -3.00 -1.01
CA THR A 2 -3.77 -1.94 -1.50
C THR A 2 -2.66 -1.64 -0.48
N PRO A 3 -1.55 -1.00 -0.89
CA PRO A 3 -0.50 -0.55 0.04
C PRO A 3 -1.04 0.38 1.15
N ARG A 4 -2.07 1.18 0.85
CA ARG A 4 -2.76 2.02 1.84
C ARG A 4 -3.48 1.19 2.88
N GLN A 5 -4.31 0.26 2.44
CA GLN A 5 -5.06 -0.62 3.35
C GLN A 5 -4.08 -1.39 4.24
N PHE A 6 -2.97 -1.87 3.67
CA PHE A 6 -1.93 -2.54 4.43
C PHE A 6 -1.29 -1.63 5.49
N TYR A 7 -0.95 -0.38 5.12
CA TYR A 7 -0.35 0.59 6.02
C TYR A 7 -1.21 0.91 7.25
N TYR A 8 -2.53 1.02 7.07
CA TYR A 8 -3.46 1.36 8.15
C TYR A 8 -3.98 0.14 8.92
N THR A 9 -3.88 -1.07 8.35
CA THR A 9 -4.33 -2.32 9.00
C THR A 9 -3.26 -2.91 9.91
N TYR A 10 -2.00 -2.90 9.48
CA TYR A 10 -0.92 -3.62 10.18
C TYR A 10 -0.04 -2.69 11.02
N PRO A 11 0.58 -3.23 12.10
CA PRO A 11 1.50 -2.45 12.92
C PRO A 11 2.72 -2.00 12.13
N LYS A 12 3.29 -0.86 12.54
CA LYS A 12 4.44 -0.21 11.90
C LYS A 12 5.61 -1.17 11.63
N GLU A 13 5.91 -2.07 12.56
CA GLU A 13 7.01 -3.03 12.40
C GLU A 13 6.77 -4.03 11.27
N ARG A 14 5.54 -4.52 11.09
CA ARG A 14 5.20 -5.38 9.94
C ARG A 14 5.34 -4.61 8.63
N VAL A 15 4.89 -3.36 8.58
CA VAL A 15 5.03 -2.50 7.40
C VAL A 15 6.51 -2.27 7.06
N LYS A 16 7.36 -1.99 8.05
CA LYS A 16 8.81 -1.85 7.86
C LYS A 16 9.45 -3.13 7.29
N GLN A 17 9.07 -4.29 7.82
CA GLN A 17 9.57 -5.58 7.34
C GLN A 17 9.23 -5.80 5.87
N VAL A 18 7.96 -5.63 5.50
CA VAL A 18 7.50 -5.77 4.10
C VAL A 18 8.21 -4.77 3.18
N ALA A 19 8.29 -3.50 3.59
CA ALA A 19 8.99 -2.47 2.83
C ALA A 19 10.46 -2.84 2.58
N LYS A 20 11.16 -3.31 3.62
CA LYS A 20 12.57 -3.74 3.53
C LYS A 20 12.72 -4.94 2.58
N GLN A 21 11.88 -5.97 2.74
CA GLN A 21 11.91 -7.16 1.90
C GLN A 21 11.58 -6.86 0.43
N ALA A 22 10.68 -5.90 0.18
CA ALA A 22 10.37 -5.43 -1.17
C ALA A 22 11.46 -4.51 -1.77
N GLY A 23 12.57 -4.27 -1.05
CA GLY A 23 13.67 -3.42 -1.51
C GLY A 23 13.28 -1.94 -1.60
N THR A 24 12.50 -1.45 -0.64
CA THR A 24 12.17 -0.03 -0.45
C THR A 24 12.32 0.39 1.01
N THR A 25 11.97 1.63 1.34
CA THR A 25 12.02 2.17 2.71
C THR A 25 10.64 2.34 3.29
N PHE A 26 10.54 2.34 4.63
CA PHE A 26 9.28 2.65 5.31
C PHE A 26 8.76 4.05 4.95
N ALA A 27 9.66 5.02 4.76
CA ALA A 27 9.28 6.38 4.38
C ALA A 27 8.63 6.41 2.99
N ASN A 28 9.23 5.73 2.00
CA ASN A 28 8.67 5.61 0.66
C ASN A 28 7.32 4.84 0.68
N PHE A 29 7.25 3.73 1.41
CA PHE A 29 5.99 2.98 1.56
C PHE A 29 4.88 3.84 2.17
N LYS A 30 5.20 4.63 3.22
CA LYS A 30 4.26 5.59 3.82
C LYS A 30 3.80 6.64 2.81
N GLN A 31 4.71 7.20 2.00
CA GLN A 31 4.35 8.17 0.97
C GLN A 31 3.36 7.57 -0.04
N ILE A 32 3.63 6.35 -0.54
CA ILE A 32 2.73 5.62 -1.43
C ILE A 32 1.33 5.45 -0.81
N ALA A 33 1.29 4.92 0.42
CA ALA A 33 0.05 4.66 1.15
C ALA A 33 -0.77 5.95 1.41
N VAL A 34 -0.10 7.04 1.78
CA VAL A 34 -0.76 8.32 2.07
C VAL A 34 -1.25 8.98 0.79
N ALA A 35 -0.42 9.01 -0.26
CA ALA A 35 -0.73 9.64 -1.54
C ALA A 35 -1.79 8.87 -2.36
N ARG A 36 -2.11 7.62 -1.99
CA ARG A 36 -2.99 6.73 -2.76
C ARG A 36 -2.49 6.50 -4.19
N GLY A 37 -1.18 6.60 -4.38
CA GLY A 37 -0.56 6.49 -5.68
C GLY A 37 -0.48 5.03 -6.11
N ALA A 38 -0.75 4.78 -7.40
CA ALA A 38 -0.33 3.56 -8.05
C ALA A 38 1.19 3.43 -7.95
N VAL A 39 1.67 2.21 -7.72
CA VAL A 39 3.11 1.91 -7.76
C VAL A 39 3.48 1.27 -9.09
N GLY A 40 4.72 1.44 -9.52
CA GLY A 40 5.23 0.75 -10.71
C GLY A 40 5.20 -0.77 -10.55
N ARG A 41 5.01 -1.49 -11.66
CA ARG A 41 4.88 -2.97 -11.70
C ARG A 41 5.95 -3.72 -10.91
N GLY A 42 7.23 -3.37 -11.06
CA GLY A 42 8.31 -4.05 -10.34
C GLY A 42 8.28 -3.82 -8.81
N LEU A 43 7.70 -2.71 -8.33
CA LEU A 43 7.47 -2.54 -6.90
C LEU A 43 6.20 -3.28 -6.45
N ALA A 44 5.12 -3.26 -7.25
CA ALA A 44 3.90 -4.01 -6.98
C ALA A 44 4.18 -5.52 -6.79
N GLU A 45 4.93 -6.12 -7.72
CA GLU A 45 5.31 -7.54 -7.65
C GLU A 45 6.13 -7.85 -6.39
N ARG A 46 7.12 -7.01 -6.07
CA ARG A 46 7.96 -7.19 -4.88
C ARG A 46 7.17 -7.01 -3.58
N LEU A 47 6.23 -6.07 -3.53
CA LEU A 47 5.33 -5.89 -2.39
C LEU A 47 4.39 -7.08 -2.21
N CYS A 48 3.86 -7.63 -3.31
CA CYS A 48 3.06 -8.84 -3.30
C CYS A 48 3.84 -10.01 -2.70
N LYS A 49 5.04 -10.29 -3.21
CA LYS A 49 5.92 -11.35 -2.68
C LYS A 49 6.31 -11.12 -1.21
N ALA A 50 6.74 -9.90 -0.86
CA ALA A 50 7.19 -9.56 0.49
C ALA A 50 6.08 -9.56 1.55
N SER A 51 4.81 -9.48 1.13
CA SER A 51 3.66 -9.51 2.02
C SER A 51 2.92 -10.85 1.98
N ASP A 52 3.53 -11.89 1.41
CA ASP A 52 2.92 -13.22 1.26
C ASP A 52 1.56 -13.16 0.53
N GLY A 53 1.44 -12.25 -0.45
CA GLY A 53 0.22 -12.05 -1.24
C GLY A 53 -0.85 -11.18 -0.58
N MET A 54 -0.63 -10.66 0.64
CA MET A 54 -1.60 -9.77 1.30
C MET A 54 -1.79 -8.46 0.52
N ILE A 55 -0.69 -7.86 0.08
CA ILE A 55 -0.69 -6.74 -0.85
C ILE A 55 -0.84 -7.30 -2.26
N SER A 56 -1.96 -7.02 -2.92
CA SER A 56 -2.20 -7.52 -4.27
C SER A 56 -1.44 -6.68 -5.29
N GLU A 57 -0.79 -7.33 -6.26
CA GLU A 57 -0.12 -6.63 -7.37
C GLU A 57 -1.13 -5.79 -8.16
N LEU A 58 -2.29 -6.36 -8.49
CA LEU A 58 -3.34 -5.68 -9.26
C LEU A 58 -3.91 -4.47 -8.52
N GLU A 59 -4.17 -4.63 -7.22
CA GLU A 59 -4.67 -3.53 -6.38
C GLU A 59 -3.62 -2.45 -6.15
N SER A 60 -2.34 -2.80 -6.19
CA SER A 60 -1.22 -1.83 -6.09
C SER A 60 -1.01 -1.03 -7.36
N LEU A 61 -1.34 -1.62 -8.52
CA LEU A 61 -1.29 -0.97 -9.83
C LEU A 61 -2.48 -0.04 -10.08
N TYR A 62 -3.66 -0.40 -9.54
CA TYR A 62 -4.91 0.34 -9.76
C TYR A 62 -5.66 0.63 -8.46
N PRO A 63 -5.04 1.29 -7.46
CA PRO A 63 -5.63 1.48 -6.13
C PRO A 63 -6.97 2.21 -6.17
N GLU A 64 -7.19 3.10 -7.14
CA GLU A 64 -8.45 3.83 -7.33
C GLU A 64 -9.67 2.93 -7.61
N ARG A 65 -9.45 1.70 -8.08
CA ARG A 65 -10.53 0.73 -8.31
C ARG A 65 -10.97 0.02 -7.03
N TYR A 66 -10.12 0.04 -5.99
CA TYR A 66 -10.29 -0.76 -4.76
C TYR A 66 -10.36 0.10 -3.50
N GLU A 67 -9.92 1.36 -3.58
CA GLU A 67 -10.08 2.34 -2.52
C GLU A 67 -11.34 3.14 -2.76
N LYS A 68 -12.28 3.09 -1.82
CA LYS A 68 -13.44 3.99 -1.85
C LYS A 68 -12.92 5.44 -1.82
N PRO A 69 -13.43 6.34 -2.67
CA PRO A 69 -13.20 7.76 -2.46
C PRO A 69 -13.68 8.06 -1.04
N VAL A 70 -12.81 8.64 -0.22
CA VAL A 70 -13.21 9.14 1.09
C VAL A 70 -14.21 10.24 0.80
N ASN A 71 -15.48 9.94 1.01
CA ASN A 71 -16.55 10.90 0.90
C ASN A 71 -16.29 11.92 2.01
N VAL A 72 -15.74 13.06 1.65
CA VAL A 72 -15.54 14.20 2.55
C VAL A 72 -16.91 14.87 2.74
N GLN A 73 -17.90 14.13 3.23
CA GLN A 73 -19.14 14.69 3.76
C GLN A 73 -18.88 14.89 5.25
N GLN A 74 -18.27 16.03 5.54
CA GLN A 74 -18.92 17.17 6.18
C GLN A 74 -19.21 16.87 7.64
N ALA A 75 -18.34 17.43 8.49
CA ALA A 75 -18.71 17.80 9.83
C ALA A 75 -20.12 18.42 9.80
N SER A 76 -21.02 17.83 10.59
CA SER A 76 -22.25 18.46 11.05
C SER A 76 -22.22 18.39 12.57
#